data_AF-A0A935CFE0-F1
#
_entry.id   AF-A0A935CFE0-F1
#
_cell.length_a   1.000
_cell.length_b   1.000
_cell.length_c   1.000
_cell.angle_alpha   90.00
_cell.angle_beta   90.00
_cell.angle_gamma   90.00
#
_symmetry.space_group_name_H-M   'P 1'
#
loop_
_entity.id
_entity.type
_entity.pdbx_description
1 polymer ?
#
loop_
_entity_poly.entity_id
_entity_poly.type
_entity_poly.pdbx_seq_one_letter_code
_entity_poly.pdbx_strand_id
1 'polypeptide(L)'
;MPDKHLSTQFDSELTSVSSQVMELGGLVESQIRRAIYALSQFSVEVANEVTANEARVNAMEVAIDRDLSSIIARRQPTARDLRLLIAISKTTANLERVGDEAEKIARMVRSIIQSGSPRALPSLELRVAADLASGLLNKALDAFARLDVAAAVTILKEDDLIDAEFDGFVRKLITYMMEDPRMISPSLDLLFLAKAIERIGDHAKNIAEFIIYVVKGEDVRHSTMEKIESVIK
;
A
#
# COMPACT_ATOMS: atom_id res chain seq x y z
N MET A 1 -42.19 9.95 3.14
CA MET A 1 -41.17 10.04 4.21
C MET A 1 -40.29 8.79 4.44
N PRO A 2 -40.44 7.63 3.77
CA PRO A 2 -39.49 6.52 3.93
C PRO A 2 -38.12 6.76 3.24
N ASP A 3 -38.09 7.48 2.11
CA ASP A 3 -36.85 7.68 1.32
C ASP A 3 -35.76 8.46 2.05
N LYS A 4 -36.13 9.45 2.89
CA LYS A 4 -35.16 10.25 3.65
C LYS A 4 -34.45 9.44 4.73
N HIS A 5 -35.16 8.52 5.40
CA HIS A 5 -34.57 7.62 6.40
C HIS A 5 -33.70 6.53 5.76
N LEU A 6 -34.10 6.04 4.59
CA LEU A 6 -33.32 5.05 3.82
C LEU A 6 -31.99 5.66 3.31
N SER A 7 -32.01 6.89 2.80
CA SER A 7 -30.79 7.63 2.41
C SER A 7 -29.87 7.88 3.60
N THR A 8 -30.40 8.37 4.72
CA THR A 8 -29.57 8.70 5.90
C THR A 8 -28.89 7.46 6.49
N GLN A 9 -29.57 6.30 6.48
CA GLN A 9 -28.96 5.04 6.93
C GLN A 9 -27.88 4.53 5.96
N PHE A 10 -28.10 4.68 4.65
CA PHE A 10 -27.10 4.31 3.66
C PHE A 10 -25.84 5.18 3.77
N ASP A 11 -26.00 6.49 3.93
CA ASP A 11 -24.90 7.43 4.14
C ASP A 11 -24.11 7.09 5.42
N SER A 12 -24.81 6.68 6.49
CA SER A 12 -24.22 6.16 7.72
C SER A 12 -23.41 4.87 7.49
N GLU A 13 -23.99 3.90 6.77
CA GLU A 13 -23.33 2.63 6.44
C GLU A 13 -22.06 2.89 5.59
N LEU A 14 -22.12 3.78 4.60
CA LEU A 14 -20.97 4.21 3.79
C LEU A 14 -19.89 4.88 4.63
N THR A 15 -20.27 5.78 5.54
CA THR A 15 -19.33 6.48 6.44
C THR A 15 -18.64 5.49 7.37
N SER A 16 -19.38 4.49 7.87
CA SER A 16 -18.83 3.44 8.73
C SER A 16 -17.77 2.63 8.01
N VAL A 17 -18.05 2.14 6.80
CA VAL A 17 -17.09 1.34 6.04
C VAL A 17 -15.88 2.17 5.62
N SER A 18 -16.09 3.42 5.21
CA SER A 18 -14.98 4.34 4.91
C SER A 18 -14.07 4.54 6.13
N SER A 19 -14.65 4.64 7.32
CA SER A 19 -13.88 4.76 8.57
C SER A 19 -13.08 3.50 8.89
N GLN A 20 -13.64 2.31 8.68
CA GLN A 20 -12.92 1.04 8.86
C GLN A 20 -11.73 0.92 7.90
N VAL A 21 -11.88 1.38 6.65
CA VAL A 21 -10.81 1.37 5.64
C VAL A 21 -9.69 2.34 6.03
N MET A 22 -10.04 3.52 6.56
CA MET A 22 -9.03 4.46 7.08
C MET A 22 -8.32 3.90 8.33
N GLU A 23 -9.02 3.19 9.20
CA GLU A 23 -8.40 2.49 10.34
C GLU A 23 -7.42 1.40 9.86
N LEU A 24 -7.82 0.61 8.87
CA LEU A 24 -6.94 -0.39 8.23
C LEU A 24 -5.71 0.28 7.63
N GLY A 25 -5.90 1.39 6.91
CA GLY A 25 -4.81 2.17 6.33
C GLY A 25 -3.81 2.65 7.37
N GLY A 26 -4.28 3.19 8.50
CA GLY A 26 -3.41 3.61 9.61
C GLY A 26 -2.66 2.46 10.28
N LEU A 27 -3.29 1.29 10.41
CA LEU A 27 -2.64 0.08 10.91
C LEU A 27 -1.51 -0.37 9.97
N VAL A 28 -1.79 -0.45 8.68
CA VAL A 28 -0.84 -0.86 7.65
C VAL A 28 0.33 0.12 7.53
N GLU A 29 0.07 1.42 7.54
CA GLU A 29 1.10 2.47 7.55
C GLU A 29 2.02 2.34 8.78
N SER A 30 1.45 2.04 9.95
CA SER A 30 2.21 1.72 11.16
C SER A 30 3.08 0.48 10.96
N GLN A 31 2.54 -0.60 10.38
CA GLN A 31 3.31 -1.82 10.10
C GLN A 31 4.53 -1.54 9.22
N ILE A 32 4.38 -0.76 8.15
CA ILE A 32 5.48 -0.37 7.25
C ILE A 32 6.58 0.34 8.04
N ARG A 33 6.24 1.41 8.76
CA ARG A 33 7.22 2.18 9.55
C ARG A 33 7.97 1.29 10.54
N ARG A 34 7.26 0.36 11.19
CA ARG A 34 7.86 -0.58 12.15
C ARG A 34 8.75 -1.61 11.48
N ALA A 35 8.37 -2.13 10.32
CA ALA A 35 9.19 -3.07 9.55
C ALA A 35 10.51 -2.42 9.11
N ILE A 36 10.46 -1.16 8.68
CA ILE A 36 11.66 -0.37 8.30
C ILE A 36 12.51 0.00 9.51
N TYR A 37 11.88 0.31 10.65
CA TYR A 37 12.60 0.50 11.91
C TYR A 37 13.32 -0.77 12.33
N ALA A 38 12.66 -1.94 12.23
CA ALA A 38 13.26 -3.23 12.54
C ALA A 38 14.46 -3.52 11.64
N LEU A 39 14.38 -3.20 10.34
CA LEU A 39 15.51 -3.31 9.40
C LEU A 39 16.67 -2.38 9.79
N SER A 40 16.37 -1.13 10.13
CA SER A 40 17.38 -0.10 10.44
C SER A 40 18.11 -0.38 11.75
N GLN A 41 17.38 -0.83 12.77
CA GLN A 41 17.92 -1.10 14.11
C GLN A 41 18.29 -2.57 14.32
N PHE A 42 18.03 -3.44 13.34
CA PHE A 42 18.15 -4.89 13.48
C PHE A 42 17.41 -5.42 14.73
N SER A 43 16.21 -4.91 14.99
CA SER A 43 15.40 -5.32 16.15
C SER A 43 14.49 -6.49 15.79
N VAL A 44 14.75 -7.65 16.40
CA VAL A 44 13.92 -8.85 16.26
C VAL A 44 12.57 -8.65 16.95
N GLU A 45 12.54 -7.91 18.06
CA GLU A 45 11.34 -7.62 18.83
C GLU A 45 10.32 -6.88 17.97
N VAL A 46 10.75 -5.78 17.32
CA VAL A 46 9.85 -5.00 16.46
C VAL A 46 9.41 -5.81 15.24
N ALA A 47 10.30 -6.61 14.65
CA ALA A 47 9.92 -7.48 13.54
C ALA A 47 8.84 -8.51 13.94
N ASN A 48 8.95 -9.11 15.12
CA ASN A 48 7.93 -10.05 15.61
C ASN A 48 6.57 -9.36 15.83
N GLU A 49 6.58 -8.10 16.29
CA GLU A 49 5.34 -7.35 16.47
C GLU A 49 4.65 -7.02 15.14
N VAL A 50 5.39 -6.74 14.07
CA VAL A 50 4.83 -6.56 12.72
C VAL A 50 4.14 -7.87 12.30
N THR A 51 4.86 -8.99 12.34
CA THR A 51 4.29 -10.31 12.00
C THR A 51 3.05 -10.66 12.84
N ALA A 52 3.02 -10.31 14.12
CA ALA A 52 1.86 -10.58 14.98
C ALA A 52 0.62 -9.73 14.62
N ASN A 53 0.81 -8.52 14.09
CA ASN A 53 -0.29 -7.63 13.71
C ASN A 53 -0.93 -8.01 12.37
N GLU A 54 -0.31 -8.86 11.58
CA GLU A 54 -0.83 -9.28 10.27
C GLU A 54 -2.17 -10.02 10.37
N ALA A 55 -2.36 -10.82 11.43
CA ALA A 55 -3.66 -11.46 11.67
C ALA A 55 -4.80 -10.43 11.86
N ARG A 56 -4.48 -9.23 12.39
CA ARG A 56 -5.46 -8.15 12.56
C ARG A 56 -5.81 -7.49 11.22
N VAL A 57 -4.83 -7.26 10.34
CA VAL A 57 -5.05 -6.71 8.99
C VAL A 57 -6.00 -7.62 8.21
N ASN A 58 -5.68 -8.90 8.15
CA ASN A 58 -6.53 -9.92 7.51
C ASN A 58 -7.96 -9.98 8.08
N ALA A 59 -8.10 -9.90 9.41
CA ALA A 59 -9.42 -9.90 10.04
C ALA A 59 -10.24 -8.65 9.68
N MET A 60 -9.59 -7.48 9.57
CA MET A 60 -10.24 -6.24 9.16
C MET A 60 -10.66 -6.26 7.69
N GLU A 61 -9.84 -6.82 6.80
CA GLU A 61 -10.21 -7.01 5.39
C GLU A 61 -11.51 -7.81 5.26
N VAL A 62 -11.57 -9.00 5.89
CA VAL A 62 -12.76 -9.87 5.85
C VAL A 62 -13.99 -9.20 6.45
N ALA A 63 -13.82 -8.42 7.53
CA ALA A 63 -14.92 -7.67 8.14
C ALA A 63 -15.46 -6.59 7.19
N ILE A 64 -14.57 -5.81 6.57
CA ILE A 64 -14.94 -4.77 5.61
C ILE A 64 -15.67 -5.37 4.40
N ASP A 65 -15.16 -6.46 3.83
CA ASP A 65 -15.79 -7.11 2.67
C ASP A 65 -17.18 -7.68 2.99
N ARG A 66 -17.38 -8.18 4.21
CA ARG A 66 -18.69 -8.62 4.69
C ARG A 66 -19.67 -7.45 4.79
N ASP A 67 -19.23 -6.32 5.33
CA ASP A 67 -20.06 -5.12 5.47
C ASP A 67 -20.43 -4.54 4.10
N LEU A 68 -19.47 -4.46 3.17
CA LEU A 68 -19.70 -4.06 1.78
C LEU A 68 -20.75 -4.94 1.09
N SER A 69 -20.59 -6.27 1.20
CA SER A 69 -21.52 -7.23 0.60
C SER A 69 -22.94 -7.06 1.15
N SER A 70 -23.07 -6.83 2.46
CA SER A 70 -24.35 -6.58 3.12
C SER A 70 -25.01 -5.28 2.62
N ILE A 71 -24.24 -4.21 2.48
CA ILE A 71 -24.72 -2.92 1.96
C ILE A 71 -25.24 -3.07 0.53
N ILE A 72 -24.45 -3.69 -0.36
CA ILE A 72 -24.83 -3.90 -1.77
C ILE A 72 -26.13 -4.70 -1.86
N ALA A 73 -26.23 -5.81 -1.13
CA ALA A 73 -27.40 -6.69 -1.15
C ALA A 73 -28.67 -6.01 -0.62
N ARG A 74 -28.55 -5.15 0.40
CA ARG A 74 -29.70 -4.52 1.07
C ARG A 74 -30.20 -3.26 0.38
N ARG A 75 -29.33 -2.53 -0.31
CA ARG A 75 -29.58 -1.12 -0.69
C ARG A 75 -29.73 -0.87 -2.18
N GLN A 76 -29.33 -1.80 -3.06
CA GLN A 76 -29.35 -1.61 -4.52
C GLN A 76 -28.80 -0.23 -4.95
N PRO A 77 -27.51 0.05 -4.63
CA PRO A 77 -26.92 1.37 -4.77
C PRO A 77 -27.00 1.92 -6.19
N THR A 78 -27.01 3.26 -6.33
CA THR A 78 -26.92 3.90 -7.64
C THR A 78 -25.58 3.58 -8.31
N ALA A 79 -25.45 3.86 -9.61
CA ALA A 79 -24.21 3.59 -10.34
C ALA A 79 -22.97 4.22 -9.68
N ARG A 80 -23.08 5.46 -9.18
CA ARG A 80 -21.97 6.15 -8.51
C ARG A 80 -21.62 5.48 -7.17
N ASP A 81 -22.63 5.14 -6.39
CA ASP A 81 -22.45 4.53 -5.08
C ASP A 81 -21.88 3.11 -5.20
N LEU A 82 -22.30 2.36 -6.22
CA LEU A 82 -21.74 1.06 -6.55
C LEU A 82 -20.26 1.18 -6.93
N ARG A 83 -19.88 2.18 -7.74
CA ARG A 83 -18.46 2.42 -8.05
C ARG A 83 -17.65 2.69 -6.79
N LEU A 84 -18.18 3.51 -5.86
CA LEU A 84 -17.53 3.77 -4.59
C LEU A 84 -17.35 2.49 -3.76
N LEU A 85 -18.39 1.68 -3.61
CA LEU A 85 -18.32 0.41 -2.87
C LEU A 85 -17.33 -0.57 -3.48
N ILE A 86 -17.27 -0.67 -4.81
CA ILE A 86 -16.27 -1.48 -5.53
C ILE A 86 -14.86 -0.93 -5.28
N ALA A 87 -14.67 0.38 -5.38
CA ALA A 87 -13.38 1.02 -5.13
C ALA A 87 -12.91 0.83 -3.69
N ILE A 88 -13.82 0.87 -2.72
CA ILE A 88 -13.52 0.55 -1.33
C ILE A 88 -13.04 -0.90 -1.22
N SER A 89 -13.77 -1.89 -1.75
CA SER A 89 -13.34 -3.30 -1.71
C SER A 89 -11.95 -3.49 -2.33
N LYS A 90 -11.70 -2.88 -3.49
CA LYS A 90 -10.39 -2.95 -4.15
C LYS A 90 -9.29 -2.25 -3.36
N THR A 91 -9.60 -1.15 -2.69
CA THR A 91 -8.66 -0.42 -1.82
C THR A 91 -8.31 -1.26 -0.60
N THR A 92 -9.30 -1.89 0.05
CA THR A 92 -9.10 -2.81 1.17
C THR A 92 -8.15 -3.95 0.81
N ALA A 93 -8.35 -4.59 -0.35
CA ALA A 93 -7.46 -5.66 -0.83
C ALA A 93 -6.04 -5.15 -1.18
N ASN A 94 -5.87 -3.88 -1.58
CA ASN A 94 -4.52 -3.32 -1.76
C ASN A 94 -3.87 -3.02 -0.40
N LEU A 95 -4.63 -2.59 0.60
CA LEU A 95 -4.12 -2.35 1.95
C LEU A 95 -3.68 -3.64 2.64
N GLU A 96 -4.42 -4.74 2.47
CA GLU A 96 -3.99 -6.06 2.96
C GLU A 96 -2.66 -6.46 2.34
N ARG A 97 -2.51 -6.34 1.01
CA ARG A 97 -1.24 -6.66 0.33
C ARG A 97 -0.07 -5.79 0.77
N VAL A 98 -0.32 -4.53 1.12
CA VAL A 98 0.70 -3.67 1.71
C VAL A 98 1.10 -4.18 3.10
N GLY A 99 0.14 -4.67 3.89
CA GLY A 99 0.39 -5.38 5.16
C GLY A 99 1.29 -6.60 4.95
N ASP A 100 0.97 -7.44 3.97
CA ASP A 100 1.76 -8.61 3.56
C ASP A 100 3.21 -8.25 3.19
N GLU A 101 3.43 -7.18 2.43
CA GLU A 101 4.78 -6.73 2.09
C GLU A 101 5.53 -6.20 3.32
N ALA A 102 4.85 -5.54 4.27
CA ALA A 102 5.45 -5.15 5.56
C ALA A 102 5.81 -6.37 6.42
N GLU A 103 4.95 -7.39 6.47
CA GLU A 103 5.19 -8.64 7.18
C GLU A 103 6.36 -9.42 6.58
N LYS A 104 6.46 -9.44 5.24
CA LYS A 104 7.59 -10.02 4.51
C LYS A 104 8.91 -9.30 4.83
N ILE A 105 8.92 -7.96 4.87
CA ILE A 105 10.09 -7.18 5.30
C ILE A 105 10.51 -7.63 6.70
N ALA A 106 9.58 -7.71 7.66
CA ALA A 106 9.88 -8.13 9.03
C ALA A 106 10.44 -9.56 9.12
N ARG A 107 9.86 -10.51 8.37
CA ARG A 107 10.36 -11.91 8.30
C ARG A 107 11.78 -11.97 7.75
N MET A 108 12.07 -11.19 6.71
CA MET A 108 13.39 -11.13 6.12
C MET A 108 14.43 -10.50 7.06
N VAL A 109 14.08 -9.41 7.75
CA VAL A 109 14.93 -8.79 8.77
C VAL A 109 15.35 -9.82 9.82
N ARG A 110 14.41 -10.63 10.31
CA ARG A 110 14.71 -11.71 11.27
C ARG A 110 15.68 -12.74 10.69
N SER A 111 15.48 -13.15 9.44
CA SER A 111 16.35 -14.10 8.75
C SER A 111 17.78 -13.55 8.61
N ILE A 112 17.92 -12.28 8.20
CA ILE A 112 19.21 -11.58 8.09
C ILE A 112 19.92 -11.56 9.44
N ILE A 113 19.23 -11.19 10.53
CA ILE A 113 19.80 -11.17 11.89
C ILE A 113 20.29 -12.55 12.32
N GLN A 114 19.48 -13.59 12.08
CA GLN A 114 19.81 -14.97 12.48
C GLN A 114 20.97 -15.56 11.68
N SER A 115 21.10 -15.21 10.40
CA SER A 115 22.18 -15.69 9.54
C SER A 115 23.56 -15.14 9.94
N GLY A 116 23.61 -14.07 10.73
CA GLY A 116 24.85 -13.37 11.05
C GLY A 116 25.51 -12.72 9.82
N SER A 117 24.73 -12.50 8.74
CA SER A 117 25.24 -11.93 7.50
C SER A 117 25.96 -10.60 7.73
N PRO A 118 27.01 -10.28 6.94
CA PRO A 118 27.74 -9.04 7.08
C PRO A 118 26.79 -7.84 6.99
N ARG A 119 26.73 -7.02 8.05
CA ARG A 119 26.03 -5.71 8.06
C ARG A 119 26.71 -4.65 7.17
N ALA A 120 27.62 -5.09 6.29
CA ALA A 120 28.40 -4.25 5.40
C ALA A 120 27.59 -3.76 4.20
N LEU A 121 26.41 -4.33 3.95
CA LEU A 121 25.53 -3.90 2.87
C LEU A 121 24.76 -2.62 3.23
N PRO A 122 24.40 -1.80 2.23
CA PRO A 122 23.79 -0.48 2.42
C PRO A 122 22.29 -0.55 2.76
N SER A 123 21.90 -1.26 3.82
CA SER A 123 20.49 -1.40 4.23
C SER A 123 19.83 -0.06 4.59
N LEU A 124 20.61 0.95 4.98
CA LEU A 124 20.11 2.29 5.27
C LEU A 124 19.57 3.00 4.02
N GLU A 125 20.05 2.65 2.82
CA GLU A 125 19.56 3.26 1.59
C GLU A 125 18.10 2.87 1.29
N LEU A 126 17.67 1.69 1.72
CA LEU A 126 16.27 1.26 1.61
C LEU A 126 15.31 2.13 2.42
N ARG A 127 15.81 2.87 3.42
CA ARG A 127 15.00 3.78 4.21
C ARG A 127 14.41 4.90 3.35
N VAL A 128 15.17 5.43 2.39
CA VAL A 128 14.69 6.51 1.52
C VAL A 128 13.53 6.01 0.66
N ALA A 129 13.71 4.87 -0.01
CA ALA A 129 12.65 4.24 -0.80
C ALA A 129 11.41 3.91 0.05
N ALA A 130 11.60 3.47 1.30
CA ALA A 130 10.50 3.13 2.17
C ALA A 130 9.76 4.35 2.72
N ASP A 131 10.47 5.44 3.02
CA ASP A 131 9.85 6.71 3.41
C ASP A 131 9.04 7.29 2.24
N LEU A 132 9.53 7.15 1.00
CA LEU A 132 8.78 7.51 -0.22
C LEU A 132 7.51 6.66 -0.37
N ALA A 133 7.62 5.32 -0.29
CA ALA A 133 6.49 4.41 -0.42
C ALA A 133 5.43 4.63 0.67
N SER A 134 5.86 4.80 1.92
CA SER A 134 4.95 5.13 3.04
C SER A 134 4.29 6.49 2.85
N GLY A 135 5.02 7.49 2.36
CA GLY A 135 4.47 8.81 2.05
C GLY A 135 3.45 8.77 0.91
N LEU A 136 3.73 7.97 -0.12
CA LEU A 136 2.83 7.77 -1.26
C LEU A 136 1.53 7.10 -0.83
N LEU A 137 1.60 6.08 0.01
CA LEU A 137 0.43 5.43 0.60
C LEU A 137 -0.42 6.39 1.44
N ASN A 138 0.22 7.22 2.27
CA ASN A 138 -0.48 8.22 3.08
C ASN A 138 -1.22 9.22 2.18
N LYS A 139 -0.55 9.75 1.15
CA LYS A 139 -1.17 10.63 0.15
C LYS A 139 -2.34 9.94 -0.56
N ALA A 140 -2.21 8.67 -0.92
CA ALA A 140 -3.27 7.92 -1.58
C ALA A 140 -4.51 7.74 -0.69
N LEU A 141 -4.32 7.44 0.59
CA LEU A 141 -5.43 7.35 1.56
C LEU A 141 -6.12 8.70 1.77
N ASP A 142 -5.34 9.77 1.91
CA ASP A 142 -5.84 11.12 2.08
C ASP A 142 -6.60 11.63 0.83
N ALA A 143 -6.07 11.33 -0.36
CA ALA A 143 -6.75 11.58 -1.62
C ALA A 143 -8.03 10.74 -1.76
N PHE A 144 -8.02 9.48 -1.32
CA PHE A 144 -9.18 8.60 -1.37
C PHE A 144 -10.31 9.09 -0.45
N ALA A 145 -9.97 9.52 0.77
CA ALA A 145 -10.94 10.06 1.72
C ALA A 145 -11.66 11.32 1.19
N ARG A 146 -10.98 12.11 0.34
CA ARG A 146 -11.53 13.33 -0.28
C ARG A 146 -12.02 13.13 -1.71
N LEU A 147 -11.82 11.94 -2.29
CA LEU A 147 -12.01 11.65 -3.71
C LEU A 147 -11.31 12.68 -4.62
N ASP A 148 -10.08 13.06 -4.25
CA ASP A 148 -9.30 14.11 -4.91
C ASP A 148 -8.55 13.57 -6.13
N VAL A 149 -9.11 13.84 -7.32
CA VAL A 149 -8.54 13.42 -8.61
C VAL A 149 -7.22 14.12 -8.92
N ALA A 150 -7.02 15.37 -8.50
CA ALA A 150 -5.78 16.09 -8.75
C ALA A 150 -4.63 15.53 -7.93
N ALA A 151 -4.90 15.21 -6.66
CA ALA A 151 -3.96 14.49 -5.80
C ALA A 151 -3.63 13.10 -6.37
N ALA A 152 -4.65 12.36 -6.86
CA ALA A 152 -4.45 11.07 -7.50
C ALA A 152 -3.44 11.12 -8.66
N VAL A 153 -3.56 12.10 -9.58
CA VAL A 153 -2.59 12.28 -10.68
C VAL A 153 -1.18 12.55 -10.17
N THR A 154 -1.07 13.34 -9.11
CA THR A 154 0.24 13.67 -8.52
C THR A 154 0.90 12.41 -7.97
N ILE A 155 0.14 11.56 -7.27
CA ILE A 155 0.61 10.26 -6.76
C ILE A 155 1.12 9.37 -7.91
N LEU A 156 0.38 9.28 -9.02
CA LEU A 156 0.80 8.48 -10.18
C LEU A 156 2.12 8.95 -10.80
N LYS A 157 2.45 10.25 -10.70
CA LYS A 157 3.73 10.81 -11.18
C LYS A 157 4.87 10.61 -10.19
N GLU A 158 4.56 10.57 -8.89
CA GLU A 158 5.55 10.36 -7.84
C GLU A 158 5.99 8.90 -7.72
N ASP A 159 5.16 7.95 -8.13
CA ASP A 159 5.46 6.51 -8.16
C ASP A 159 6.72 6.19 -8.99
N ASP A 160 6.92 6.87 -10.13
CA ASP A 160 8.10 6.73 -10.98
C ASP A 160 9.43 7.00 -10.22
N LEU A 161 9.39 7.76 -9.13
CA LEU A 161 10.57 8.02 -8.28
C LEU A 161 10.96 6.78 -7.47
N ILE A 162 10.00 5.99 -7.00
CA ILE A 162 10.26 4.76 -6.24
C ILE A 162 10.91 3.72 -7.15
N ASP A 163 10.41 3.59 -8.39
CA ASP A 163 10.98 2.73 -9.42
C ASP A 163 12.44 3.11 -9.73
N ALA A 164 12.72 4.41 -9.86
CA ALA A 164 14.06 4.90 -10.10
C ALA A 164 15.04 4.59 -8.94
N GLU A 165 14.57 4.74 -7.69
CA GLU A 165 15.35 4.38 -6.50
C GLU A 165 15.59 2.86 -6.42
N PHE A 166 14.58 2.05 -6.74
CA PHE A 166 14.72 0.60 -6.82
C PHE A 166 15.78 0.21 -7.85
N ASP A 167 15.68 0.69 -9.09
CA ASP A 167 16.64 0.42 -10.16
C ASP A 167 18.06 0.86 -9.79
N GLY A 168 18.20 2.03 -9.16
CA GLY A 168 19.47 2.53 -8.65
C GLY A 168 20.07 1.59 -7.61
N PHE A 169 19.25 1.10 -6.69
CA PHE A 169 19.66 0.15 -5.65
C PHE A 169 20.08 -1.20 -6.25
N VAL A 170 19.36 -1.73 -7.23
CA VAL A 170 19.72 -2.98 -7.93
C VAL A 170 21.12 -2.85 -8.56
N ARG A 171 21.41 -1.74 -9.25
CA ARG A 171 22.73 -1.53 -9.87
C ARG A 171 23.85 -1.52 -8.84
N LYS A 172 23.62 -0.93 -7.66
CA LYS A 172 24.60 -0.95 -6.55
C LYS A 172 24.81 -2.37 -6.02
N LEU A 173 23.75 -3.14 -5.79
CA LEU A 173 23.87 -4.53 -5.33
C LEU A 173 24.70 -5.38 -6.32
N ILE A 174 24.55 -5.16 -7.63
CA ILE A 174 25.39 -5.82 -8.64
C ILE A 174 26.88 -5.49 -8.41
N THR A 175 27.23 -4.25 -8.10
CA THR A 175 28.64 -3.89 -7.84
C THR A 175 29.21 -4.61 -6.62
N TYR A 176 28.45 -4.71 -5.52
CA TYR A 176 28.87 -5.50 -4.34
C TYR A 176 29.07 -6.99 -4.67
N MET A 177 28.18 -7.57 -5.47
CA MET A 177 28.28 -8.97 -5.89
C MET A 177 29.48 -9.22 -6.81
N MET A 178 29.85 -8.25 -7.66
CA MET A 178 31.02 -8.32 -8.52
C MET A 178 32.34 -8.15 -7.75
N GLU A 179 32.34 -7.31 -6.71
CA GLU A 179 33.53 -7.06 -5.87
C GLU A 179 33.83 -8.24 -4.93
N ASP A 180 32.81 -8.84 -4.31
CA ASP A 180 32.96 -10.00 -3.44
C ASP A 180 31.82 -11.02 -3.65
N PRO A 181 32.08 -12.19 -4.26
CA PRO A 181 31.07 -13.23 -4.46
C PRO A 181 30.38 -13.73 -3.18
N ARG A 182 30.99 -13.53 -2.00
CA ARG A 182 30.36 -13.87 -0.70
C ARG A 182 29.18 -12.94 -0.38
N MET A 183 29.08 -11.80 -1.06
CA MET A 183 27.98 -10.83 -0.90
C MET A 183 26.76 -11.16 -1.76
N ILE A 184 26.79 -12.22 -2.58
CA ILE A 184 25.65 -12.60 -3.44
C ILE A 184 24.39 -12.87 -2.60
N SER A 185 24.43 -13.79 -1.64
CA SER A 185 23.23 -14.13 -0.86
C SER A 185 22.71 -12.93 -0.04
N PRO A 186 23.54 -12.19 0.71
CA PRO A 186 23.08 -11.00 1.42
C PRO A 186 22.52 -9.91 0.49
N SER A 187 23.06 -9.77 -0.73
CA SER A 187 22.56 -8.81 -1.72
C SER A 187 21.19 -9.22 -2.27
N LEU A 188 20.97 -10.53 -2.48
CA LEU A 188 19.66 -11.05 -2.88
C LEU A 188 18.61 -10.83 -1.77
N ASP A 189 18.98 -10.98 -0.50
CA ASP A 189 18.09 -10.63 0.61
C ASP A 189 17.70 -9.16 0.58
N LEU A 190 18.66 -8.23 0.37
CA LEU A 190 18.32 -6.81 0.24
C LEU A 190 17.51 -6.50 -1.03
N LEU A 191 17.73 -7.21 -2.13
CA LEU A 191 16.95 -7.05 -3.35
C LEU A 191 15.47 -7.38 -3.11
N PHE A 192 15.18 -8.46 -2.40
CA PHE A 192 13.81 -8.84 -2.08
C PHE A 192 13.14 -7.84 -1.11
N LEU A 193 13.91 -7.21 -0.21
CA LEU A 193 13.43 -6.10 0.63
C LEU A 193 13.09 -4.86 -0.22
N ALA A 194 14.00 -4.49 -1.13
CA ALA A 194 13.79 -3.37 -2.06
C ALA A 194 12.53 -3.60 -2.90
N LYS A 195 12.32 -4.83 -3.39
CA LYS A 195 11.13 -5.18 -4.18
C LYS A 195 9.85 -5.16 -3.34
N ALA A 196 9.90 -5.53 -2.06
CA ALA A 196 8.74 -5.40 -1.18
C ALA A 196 8.36 -3.92 -0.97
N ILE A 197 9.35 -3.03 -0.84
CA ILE A 197 9.13 -1.58 -0.72
C ILE A 197 8.54 -0.99 -2.00
N GLU A 198 9.05 -1.36 -3.17
CA GLU A 198 8.50 -0.90 -4.46
C GLU A 198 7.05 -1.35 -4.63
N ARG A 199 6.71 -2.58 -4.25
CA ARG A 199 5.33 -3.07 -4.27
C ARG A 199 4.36 -2.29 -3.38
N ILE A 200 4.85 -1.70 -2.28
CA ILE A 200 4.03 -0.79 -1.46
C ILE A 200 3.66 0.47 -2.27
N GLY A 201 4.60 0.99 -3.06
CA GLY A 201 4.36 2.09 -4.00
C GLY A 201 3.31 1.73 -5.06
N ASP A 202 3.46 0.56 -5.70
CA ASP A 202 2.48 0.02 -6.67
C ASP A 202 1.06 -0.04 -6.09
N HIS A 203 0.92 -0.50 -4.85
CA HIS A 203 -0.38 -0.57 -4.18
C HIS A 203 -0.96 0.82 -3.88
N ALA A 204 -0.12 1.80 -3.51
CA ALA A 204 -0.56 3.19 -3.35
C ALA A 204 -1.04 3.81 -4.68
N LYS A 205 -0.35 3.50 -5.78
CA LYS A 205 -0.74 3.87 -7.14
C LYS A 205 -2.08 3.26 -7.54
N ASN A 206 -2.29 1.97 -7.28
CA ASN A 206 -3.58 1.33 -7.56
C ASN A 206 -4.74 2.02 -6.82
N ILE A 207 -4.51 2.44 -5.57
CA ILE A 207 -5.51 3.20 -4.78
C ILE A 207 -5.82 4.54 -5.46
N ALA A 208 -4.80 5.25 -5.95
CA ALA A 208 -4.99 6.50 -6.69
C ALA A 208 -5.79 6.31 -7.99
N GLU A 209 -5.56 5.23 -8.73
CA GLU A 209 -6.34 4.92 -9.94
C GLU A 209 -7.82 4.68 -9.63
N PHE A 210 -8.14 4.06 -8.48
CA PHE A 210 -9.53 3.88 -8.07
C PHE A 210 -10.26 5.19 -7.76
N ILE A 211 -9.55 6.24 -7.33
CA ILE A 211 -10.15 7.56 -7.12
C ILE A 211 -10.67 8.11 -8.46
N ILE A 212 -9.86 7.99 -9.51
CA ILE A 212 -10.22 8.43 -10.87
C ILE A 212 -11.44 7.64 -11.35
N TYR A 213 -11.46 6.32 -11.14
CA TYR A 213 -12.61 5.49 -11.47
C TYR A 213 -13.89 5.90 -10.74
N VAL A 214 -13.83 6.19 -9.44
CA VAL A 214 -15.01 6.63 -8.67
C VAL A 214 -15.60 7.92 -9.23
N VAL A 215 -14.74 8.91 -9.46
CA VAL A 215 -15.14 10.28 -9.83
C VAL A 215 -15.49 10.40 -11.32
N LYS A 216 -14.63 9.89 -12.20
CA LYS A 216 -14.77 10.03 -13.66
C LYS A 216 -15.53 8.87 -14.30
N GLY A 217 -15.62 7.71 -13.63
CA GLY A 217 -16.26 6.52 -14.17
C GLY A 217 -15.43 5.77 -15.20
N GLU A 218 -14.19 6.19 -15.43
CA GLU A 218 -13.27 5.62 -16.41
C GLU A 218 -12.18 4.80 -15.72
N ASP A 219 -11.88 3.64 -16.29
CA ASP A 219 -10.79 2.79 -15.83
C ASP A 219 -9.49 3.20 -16.53
N VAL A 220 -8.61 3.85 -15.77
CA VAL A 220 -7.33 4.38 -16.26
C VAL A 220 -6.15 3.46 -15.99
N ARG A 221 -6.39 2.25 -15.44
CA ARG A 221 -5.33 1.29 -15.17
C ARG A 221 -4.61 0.92 -16.47
N HIS A 222 -3.29 0.74 -16.38
CA HIS A 222 -2.42 0.45 -17.54
C HIS A 222 -2.51 1.48 -18.68
N SER A 223 -2.96 2.71 -18.40
CA SER A 223 -2.98 3.80 -19.37
C SER A 223 -1.75 4.70 -19.23
N THR A 224 -1.38 5.36 -20.33
CA THR A 224 -0.31 6.36 -20.31
C THR A 224 -0.76 7.62 -19.57
N MET A 225 0.19 8.35 -18.97
CA MET A 225 -0.10 9.62 -18.27
C MET A 225 -0.86 10.62 -19.16
N GLU A 226 -0.53 10.69 -20.45
CA GLU A 226 -1.25 11.52 -21.43
C GLU A 226 -2.73 11.19 -21.52
N LYS A 227 -3.07 9.89 -21.53
CA LYS A 227 -4.45 9.42 -21.54
C LYS A 227 -5.15 9.73 -20.23
N ILE A 228 -4.46 9.58 -19.09
CA ILE A 228 -4.99 9.93 -17.77
C ILE A 228 -5.35 11.42 -17.71
N GLU A 229 -4.44 12.30 -18.14
CA GLU A 229 -4.68 13.74 -18.18
C GLU A 229 -5.84 14.13 -19.11
N SER A 230 -6.05 13.38 -20.20
CA SER A 230 -7.18 13.61 -21.11
C SER A 230 -8.54 13.27 -20.49
N VAL A 231 -8.62 12.26 -19.62
CA VAL A 231 -9.84 11.84 -18.91
C VAL A 231 -10.23 12.85 -17.81
N ILE A 232 -9.24 13.62 -17.34
CA ILE A 232 -9.41 14.52 -16.20
C ILE A 232 -9.86 15.92 -16.63
N LYS A 233 -9.51 16.34 -17.85
CA LYS A 233 -10.07 17.53 -18.51
C LYS A 233 -11.59 17.42 -18.70
#